data_AF-O14464-F1
#
_entry.id   AF-O14464-F1
#
_cell.length_a   1.000
_cell.length_b   1.000
_cell.length_c   1.000
_cell.angle_alpha   90.00
_cell.angle_beta   90.00
_cell.angle_gamma   90.00
#
_symmetry.space_group_name_H-M   'P 1'
#
loop_
_entity.id
_entity.type
_entity.pdbx_description
1 polymer ?
#
loop_
_entity_poly.entity_id
_entity_poly.type
_entity_poly.pdbx_seq_one_letter_code
_entity_poly.pdbx_strand_id
1 'polypeptide(L)'
;MFLQTLRLTMPRMFLHMKPSPITITRACTVPSLLSVAAPQPALVAANRPLVFNRGFKVRTSVKKFCSDCYLVRRKGRVYIYCKSNKKHKQRQG
;
A
#
# COMPACT_ATOMS: atom_id res chain seq x y z
N MET A 1 24.64 -52.32 1.99
CA MET A 1 23.69 -52.54 3.08
C MET A 1 22.96 -51.23 3.35
N PHE A 2 21.64 -51.27 3.19
CA PHE A 2 20.61 -50.36 3.72
C PHE A 2 20.50 -48.91 3.23
N LEU A 3 19.44 -48.70 2.43
CA LEU A 3 18.63 -47.49 2.39
C LEU A 3 18.13 -47.15 3.81
N GLN A 4 18.05 -45.87 4.14
CA GLN A 4 16.98 -45.35 4.99
C GLN A 4 16.65 -43.90 4.61
N THR A 5 15.52 -43.77 3.91
CA THR A 5 14.82 -42.52 3.63
C THR A 5 13.87 -42.22 4.79
N LEU A 6 14.21 -41.25 5.64
CA LEU A 6 13.31 -40.78 6.69
C LEU A 6 12.31 -39.77 6.11
N ARG A 7 11.15 -40.29 5.68
CA ARG A 7 9.92 -39.52 5.53
C ARG A 7 9.33 -39.28 6.92
N LEU A 8 9.47 -38.07 7.45
CA LEU A 8 8.67 -37.62 8.59
C LEU A 8 7.44 -36.88 8.07
N THR A 9 6.33 -37.62 8.09
CA THR A 9 4.96 -37.15 7.97
C THR A 9 4.65 -36.13 9.06
N MET A 10 4.26 -34.91 8.69
CA MET A 10 3.60 -33.97 9.61
C MET A 10 2.08 -34.09 9.43
N PRO A 11 1.31 -34.23 10.51
CA PRO A 11 -0.12 -34.51 10.45
C PRO A 11 -0.97 -33.25 10.21
N ARG A 12 -2.08 -33.52 9.54
CA ARG A 12 -3.19 -32.66 9.13
C ARG A 12 -4.05 -32.22 10.33
N MET A 13 -3.92 -30.95 10.74
CA MET A 13 -4.84 -30.25 11.65
C MET A 13 -4.93 -28.82 11.08
N PHE A 14 -6.04 -28.26 10.59
CA PHE A 14 -7.35 -28.13 11.18
C PHE A 14 -8.42 -28.10 10.07
N LEU A 15 -9.39 -29.02 10.17
CA LEU A 15 -10.73 -28.88 9.62
C LEU A 15 -11.52 -27.90 10.51
N HIS A 16 -12.59 -27.30 9.96
CA HIS A 16 -13.55 -26.39 10.60
C HIS A 16 -13.24 -24.88 10.62
N MET A 17 -13.42 -24.21 9.49
CA MET A 17 -14.12 -22.91 9.47
C MET A 17 -15.40 -23.10 8.65
N LYS A 18 -16.55 -23.07 9.34
CA LYS A 18 -17.89 -23.12 8.75
C LYS A 18 -18.15 -21.81 7.99
N PRO A 19 -18.58 -21.84 6.71
CA PRO A 19 -19.12 -20.66 6.05
C PRO A 19 -20.55 -20.39 6.58
N SER A 20 -20.75 -19.25 7.22
CA SER A 20 -22.08 -18.74 7.58
C SER A 20 -22.79 -18.16 6.35
N PRO A 21 -24.08 -18.47 6.10
CA PRO A 21 -24.78 -18.04 4.91
C PRO A 21 -25.07 -16.54 4.91
N ILE A 22 -24.66 -15.95 3.80
CA ILE A 22 -25.10 -14.70 3.17
C ILE A 22 -26.59 -14.45 3.44
N THR A 23 -26.94 -13.46 4.27
CA THR A 23 -28.30 -12.93 4.35
C THR A 23 -28.38 -11.67 3.51
N ILE A 24 -29.02 -11.80 2.34
CA ILE A 24 -29.45 -10.70 1.49
C ILE A 24 -30.92 -10.46 1.81
N THR A 25 -31.27 -9.34 2.45
CA THR A 25 -32.61 -8.74 2.29
C THR A 25 -32.57 -7.24 2.56
N ARG A 26 -33.26 -6.54 1.67
CA ARG A 26 -33.40 -5.10 1.49
C ARG A 26 -34.15 -4.45 2.66
N ALA A 27 -33.73 -3.25 3.05
CA ALA A 27 -34.65 -2.22 3.52
C ALA A 27 -34.34 -0.94 2.74
N CYS A 28 -35.14 -0.68 1.70
CA CYS A 28 -35.18 0.58 0.99
C CYS A 28 -36.14 1.49 1.76
N THR A 29 -35.70 2.12 2.84
CA THR A 29 -36.45 3.23 3.44
C THR A 29 -35.95 4.50 2.76
N VAL A 30 -36.84 5.13 2.01
CA VAL A 30 -36.66 6.44 1.37
C VAL A 30 -37.08 7.53 2.35
N PRO A 31 -36.18 8.31 2.96
CA PRO A 31 -36.58 9.60 3.52
C PRO A 31 -36.39 10.66 2.44
N SER A 32 -37.55 11.14 1.99
CA SER A 32 -37.88 12.45 1.43
C SER A 32 -36.74 13.40 1.06
N LEU A 33 -36.73 13.69 -0.23
CA LEU A 33 -36.18 14.88 -0.89
C LEU A 33 -36.73 16.17 -0.27
N LEU A 34 -36.00 16.82 0.64
CA LEU A 34 -36.17 18.25 1.00
C LEU A 34 -34.77 18.82 1.30
N SER A 35 -34.06 19.32 0.30
CA SER A 35 -33.98 20.76 -0.04
C SER A 35 -33.47 21.63 1.12
N VAL A 36 -32.14 21.72 1.27
CA VAL A 36 -31.48 22.97 1.68
C VAL A 36 -30.26 23.13 0.79
N ALA A 37 -30.37 24.01 -0.19
CA ALA A 37 -29.26 24.50 -0.99
C ALA A 37 -28.31 25.26 -0.05
N ALA A 38 -27.25 24.60 0.41
CA ALA A 38 -26.17 25.29 1.08
C ALA A 38 -25.49 26.24 0.06
N PRO A 39 -25.30 27.54 0.38
CA PRO A 39 -24.58 28.45 -0.48
C PRO A 39 -23.14 27.95 -0.61
N GLN A 40 -22.75 27.63 -1.84
CA GLN A 40 -21.38 27.27 -2.17
C GLN A 40 -20.52 28.53 -1.97
N PRO A 41 -19.59 28.60 -1.00
CA PRO A 41 -18.60 29.67 -1.01
C PRO A 41 -17.74 29.47 -2.26
N ALA A 42 -18.02 30.30 -3.26
CA ALA A 42 -17.33 30.30 -4.52
C ALA A 42 -15.83 30.53 -4.28
N LEU A 43 -15.04 29.51 -4.64
CA LEU A 43 -13.82 29.69 -5.44
C LEU A 43 -12.73 30.63 -4.88
N VAL A 44 -12.49 30.66 -3.56
CA VAL A 44 -11.18 31.13 -3.05
C VAL A 44 -10.16 30.00 -3.23
N ALA A 45 -9.93 29.60 -4.48
CA ALA A 45 -9.10 28.48 -4.86
C ALA A 45 -8.27 28.83 -6.11
N ALA A 46 -7.18 29.59 -5.95
CA ALA A 46 -6.24 29.78 -7.07
C ALA A 46 -4.76 29.86 -6.70
N ASN A 47 -4.37 30.20 -5.46
CA ASN A 47 -2.95 30.45 -5.17
C ASN A 47 -2.23 29.29 -4.43
N ARG A 48 -2.59 28.03 -4.68
CA ARG A 48 -1.80 26.91 -4.12
C ARG A 48 -0.53 26.75 -4.96
N PRO A 49 0.69 27.02 -4.43
CA PRO A 49 1.90 26.76 -5.20
C PRO A 49 1.95 25.27 -5.53
N LEU A 50 2.14 24.96 -6.81
CA LEU A 50 2.40 23.61 -7.30
C LEU A 50 3.77 23.18 -6.78
N VAL A 51 3.83 22.80 -5.50
CA VAL A 51 5.05 22.28 -4.89
C VAL A 51 5.33 20.91 -5.52
N PHE A 52 6.33 20.87 -6.39
CA PHE A 52 6.77 19.64 -7.04
C PHE A 52 7.39 18.70 -6.00
N ASN A 53 6.56 17.89 -5.35
CA ASN A 53 7.01 16.76 -4.54
C ASN A 53 7.73 15.77 -5.47
N ARG A 54 9.05 15.89 -5.57
CA ARG A 54 9.89 14.99 -6.37
C ARG A 54 9.70 13.55 -5.87
N GLY A 55 9.19 12.68 -6.73
CA GLY A 55 9.05 11.23 -6.48
C GLY A 55 10.38 10.48 -6.47
N PHE A 56 10.34 9.15 -6.56
CA PHE A 56 11.56 8.32 -6.67
C PHE A 56 12.15 8.41 -8.07
N LYS A 57 13.46 8.68 -8.17
CA LYS A 57 14.19 8.57 -9.43
C LYS A 57 14.49 7.10 -9.71
N VAL A 58 14.05 6.58 -10.86
CA VAL A 58 14.33 5.21 -11.28
C VAL A 58 15.73 5.15 -11.91
N ARG A 59 16.56 4.21 -11.47
CA ARG A 59 17.90 3.94 -12.01
C ARG A 59 18.15 2.44 -12.04
N THR A 60 18.99 1.98 -12.97
CA THR A 60 19.39 0.56 -13.07
C THR A 60 20.22 0.12 -11.86
N SER A 61 21.12 0.99 -11.39
CA SER A 61 21.90 0.82 -10.17
C SER A 61 21.56 1.90 -9.15
N VAL A 62 21.53 1.50 -7.89
CA VAL A 62 21.08 2.32 -6.76
C VAL A 62 22.21 2.37 -5.72
N LYS A 63 22.64 3.59 -5.34
CA LYS A 63 23.78 3.82 -4.43
C LYS A 63 23.45 4.90 -3.41
N LYS A 64 23.96 4.78 -2.17
CA LYS A 64 23.77 5.80 -1.13
C LYS A 64 24.60 7.05 -1.48
N PHE A 65 24.00 8.24 -1.34
CA PHE A 65 24.68 9.52 -1.58
C PHE A 65 25.12 10.21 -0.30
N CYS A 66 24.52 9.84 0.83
CA CYS A 66 24.62 10.53 2.10
C CYS A 66 24.58 9.54 3.26
N SER A 67 25.01 9.95 4.46
CA SER A 67 24.93 9.15 5.69
C SER A 67 23.49 8.74 6.03
N ASP A 68 22.52 9.66 5.83
CA ASP A 68 21.10 9.43 6.12
C ASP A 68 20.38 8.58 5.06
N CYS A 69 21.09 8.21 3.99
CA CYS A 69 20.55 7.45 2.88
C CYS A 69 20.61 5.96 3.25
N TYR A 70 19.47 5.29 3.31
CA TYR A 70 19.38 3.88 3.67
C TYR A 70 18.66 3.05 2.60
N LEU A 71 19.04 1.78 2.53
CA LEU A 71 18.53 0.82 1.54
C LEU A 71 17.32 0.09 2.12
N VAL A 72 16.28 -0.05 1.30
CA VAL A 72 15.06 -0.78 1.66
C VAL A 72 14.69 -1.72 0.52
N ARG A 73 14.47 -2.99 0.80
CA ARG A 73 14.00 -3.99 -0.18
C ARG A 73 12.50 -4.17 -0.04
N ARG A 74 11.74 -3.99 -1.12
CA ARG A 74 10.26 -4.17 -1.16
C ARG A 74 9.86 -4.78 -2.49
N LYS A 75 8.98 -5.79 -2.47
CA LYS A 75 8.46 -6.47 -3.68
C LYS A 75 9.59 -6.91 -4.65
N GLY A 76 10.68 -7.45 -4.11
CA GLY A 76 11.84 -7.88 -4.90
C GLY A 76 12.70 -6.76 -5.52
N ARG A 77 12.42 -5.48 -5.24
CA ARG A 77 13.20 -4.34 -5.75
C ARG A 77 13.91 -3.59 -4.61
N VAL A 78 15.07 -3.01 -4.91
CA VAL A 78 15.85 -2.19 -3.97
C VAL A 78 15.46 -0.71 -4.13
N TYR A 79 15.30 -0.02 -3.02
CA TYR A 79 15.01 1.41 -2.95
C TYR A 79 16.03 2.09 -2.07
N ILE A 80 16.28 3.37 -2.34
CA ILE A 80 16.94 4.28 -1.39
C ILE A 80 15.94 5.29 -0.89
N TYR A 81 15.88 5.35 0.43
CA TYR A 81 15.20 6.40 1.17
C TYR A 81 16.26 7.27 1.84
N CYS A 82 15.96 8.55 1.98
CA CYS A 82 16.78 9.49 2.71
C CYS A 82 15.84 10.30 3.62
N LYS A 83 16.20 10.42 4.90
CA LYS A 83 15.42 11.19 5.88
C LYS A 83 15.56 12.69 5.63
N SER A 84 16.79 13.13 5.38
CA SER A 84 17.16 14.55 5.27
C SER A 84 16.76 15.17 3.94
N ASN A 85 17.05 14.50 2.82
CA ASN A 85 16.87 15.05 1.47
C ASN A 85 16.01 14.17 0.56
N LYS A 86 14.83 14.67 0.16
CA LYS A 86 13.91 13.95 -0.77
C LYS A 86 14.53 13.71 -2.16
N LYS A 87 15.53 14.50 -2.58
CA LYS A 87 16.24 14.36 -3.87
C LYS A 87 17.00 13.04 -4.02
N HIS A 88 17.40 12.41 -2.90
CA HIS A 88 18.14 11.16 -2.91
C HIS A 88 17.26 9.91 -3.02
N LYS A 89 15.93 10.06 -3.08
CA LYS A 89 15.01 8.93 -3.22
C LYS A 89 15.18 8.23 -4.57
N GLN A 90 15.51 6.94 -4.55
CA GLN A 90 15.75 6.15 -5.76
C GLN A 90 15.04 4.80 -5.72
N ARG A 91 14.67 4.29 -6.91
CA ARG A 91 14.10 2.95 -7.10
C ARG A 91 14.94 2.20 -8.12
N GLN A 92 15.28 0.96 -7.81
CA GLN A 92 15.90 0.04 -8.74
C GLN A 92 14.84 -0.46 -9.71
N GLY A 93 14.98 -0.07 -10.98
CA GLY A 93 14.17 -0.52 -12.10
C GLY A 93 15.06 -1.26 -13.06
#